data_AF-A0A3S0QVI7-F1
#
_entry.id   AF-A0A3S0QVI7-F1
#
_cell.length_a   1.000
_cell.length_b   1.000
_cell.length_c   1.000
_cell.angle_alpha   90.00
_cell.angle_beta   90.00
_cell.angle_gamma   90.00
#
_symmetry.space_group_name_H-M   'P 1'
#
loop_
_entity.id
_entity.type
_entity.pdbx_description
1 polymer ?
#
loop_
_entity_poly.entity_id
_entity_poly.type
_entity_poly.pdbx_seq_one_letter_code
_entity_poly.pdbx_strand_id
1 'polypeptide(L)'
;MLQLNPPLPMNTPKGEGFAHILIDYGPESDLYWTVIITESGEIWTFSNREVRAAKNITLGRVSPKKPPMSEAVVPTTRPPGIPNLKAAR
;
A
#
# COMPACT_ATOMS: atom_id res chain seq x y z
N MET A 1 -16.10 7.28 1.79
CA MET A 1 -15.65 6.49 0.62
C MET A 1 -15.98 7.27 -0.64
N LEU A 2 -15.05 7.32 -1.60
CA LEU A 2 -15.18 8.03 -2.87
C LEU A 2 -14.74 7.10 -4.02
N GLN A 3 -15.59 6.90 -5.02
CA GLN A 3 -15.20 6.27 -6.28
C GLN A 3 -14.52 7.31 -7.17
N LEU A 4 -13.35 6.98 -7.70
CA LEU A 4 -12.57 7.85 -8.57
C LEU A 4 -13.03 7.69 -10.03
N ASN A 5 -13.29 8.82 -10.68
CA ASN A 5 -13.64 8.87 -12.09
C ASN A 5 -13.02 10.14 -12.72
N PRO A 6 -11.91 10.02 -13.47
CA PRO A 6 -11.25 8.77 -13.89
C PRO A 6 -10.47 8.07 -12.77
N PRO A 7 -10.20 6.75 -12.89
CA PRO A 7 -9.24 6.05 -12.05
C PRO A 7 -7.84 6.68 -12.11
N LEU A 8 -7.14 6.72 -10.98
CA LEU A 8 -5.83 7.37 -10.90
C LEU A 8 -4.67 6.38 -11.01
N PRO A 9 -3.70 6.60 -11.92
CA PRO A 9 -2.54 5.72 -12.04
C PRO A 9 -1.59 5.88 -10.84
N MET A 10 -1.15 4.75 -10.30
CA MET A 10 -0.29 4.71 -9.12
C MET A 10 0.66 3.52 -9.11
N ASN A 11 1.75 3.71 -8.37
CA ASN A 11 2.74 2.70 -8.07
C ASN A 11 2.44 2.14 -6.68
N THR A 12 2.36 0.82 -6.59
CA THR A 12 2.10 0.08 -5.36
C THR A 12 3.24 -0.89 -5.06
N PRO A 13 3.32 -1.49 -3.86
CA PRO A 13 4.28 -2.55 -3.57
C PRO A 13 4.16 -3.77 -4.50
N LYS A 14 3.00 -3.95 -5.16
CA LYS A 14 2.72 -5.02 -6.11
C LYS A 14 2.87 -4.61 -7.58
N GLY A 15 3.41 -3.43 -7.84
CA GLY A 15 3.58 -2.89 -9.19
C GLY A 15 2.60 -1.77 -9.50
N GLU A 16 2.51 -1.43 -10.79
CA GLU A 16 1.65 -0.35 -11.27
C GLU A 16 0.18 -0.78 -11.27
N GLY A 17 -0.72 0.17 -11.02
CA GLY A 17 -2.14 -0.07 -11.01
C GLY A 17 -2.96 1.21 -11.05
N PHE A 18 -4.27 1.04 -11.10
CA PHE A 18 -5.23 2.15 -11.12
C PHE A 18 -6.08 2.13 -9.85
N ALA A 19 -6.06 3.22 -9.10
CA ALA A 19 -6.98 3.40 -7.98
C ALA A 19 -8.38 3.70 -8.49
N HIS A 20 -9.34 2.95 -7.96
CA HIS A 20 -10.76 3.10 -8.27
C HIS A 20 -11.55 3.64 -7.09
N ILE A 21 -11.11 3.39 -5.86
CA ILE A 21 -11.83 3.80 -4.66
C ILE A 21 -10.83 4.37 -3.64
N LEU A 22 -11.19 5.51 -3.05
CA LEU A 22 -10.56 6.08 -1.87
C LEU A 22 -11.47 5.87 -0.66
N ILE A 23 -10.93 5.26 0.38
CA ILE A 23 -11.59 5.02 1.65
C ILE A 23 -10.92 5.91 2.69
N ASP A 24 -11.72 6.75 3.33
CA ASP A 24 -11.33 7.61 4.44
C ASP A 24 -12.17 7.19 5.65
N TYR A 25 -11.51 6.77 6.72
CA TYR A 25 -12.12 6.36 7.99
C TYR A 25 -12.17 7.50 9.02
N GLY A 26 -11.58 8.67 8.71
CA GLY A 26 -11.54 9.84 9.57
C GLY A 26 -10.14 10.18 10.11
N PRO A 27 -10.03 11.19 11.00
CA PRO A 27 -8.76 11.80 11.40
C PRO A 27 -7.69 10.87 12.01
N GLU A 28 -8.11 9.77 12.62
CA GLU A 28 -7.22 8.82 13.33
C GLU A 28 -6.87 7.60 12.46
N SER A 29 -7.09 7.68 11.15
CA SER A 29 -6.85 6.57 10.22
C SER A 29 -6.18 7.06 8.95
N ASP A 30 -5.35 6.20 8.35
CA ASP A 30 -4.74 6.51 7.07
C ASP A 30 -5.80 6.48 5.95
N LEU A 31 -5.52 7.16 4.85
CA LEU A 31 -6.30 7.01 3.63
C LEU A 31 -5.98 5.65 2.99
N TYR A 32 -7.00 4.93 2.56
CA TYR A 32 -6.86 3.64 1.91
C TYR A 32 -7.31 3.70 0.45
N TRP A 33 -6.54 3.07 -0.43
CA TRP A 33 -6.74 3.09 -1.86
C TRP A 33 -7.01 1.68 -2.36
N THR A 34 -8.17 1.45 -2.97
CA THR A 34 -8.45 0.21 -3.70
C THR A 34 -7.95 0.33 -5.12
N VAL A 35 -6.99 -0.53 -5.46
CA VAL A 35 -6.19 -0.50 -6.68
C VAL A 35 -6.34 -1.81 -7.41
N ILE A 36 -6.57 -1.74 -8.72
CA ILE A 36 -6.46 -2.90 -9.62
C ILE A 36 -5.05 -2.88 -10.19
N ILE A 37 -4.29 -3.96 -9.98
CA ILE A 37 -2.92 -4.11 -10.47
C ILE A 37 -2.94 -4.38 -11.97
N THR A 38 -2.17 -3.60 -12.74
CA THR A 38 -2.21 -3.63 -14.21
C THR A 38 -1.73 -4.98 -14.77
N GLU A 39 -0.66 -5.54 -14.20
CA GLU A 39 -0.06 -6.79 -14.71
C GLU A 39 -0.87 -8.03 -14.34
N SER A 40 -1.32 -8.12 -13.08
CA SER A 40 -1.97 -9.34 -12.55
C SER A 40 -3.50 -9.29 -12.55
N GLY A 41 -4.11 -8.11 -12.66
CA GLY A 41 -5.56 -7.92 -12.48
C GLY A 41 -6.04 -8.09 -11.03
N GLU A 42 -5.13 -8.34 -10.08
CA GLU A 42 -5.50 -8.44 -8.66
C GLU A 42 -6.04 -7.12 -8.12
N ILE A 43 -7.01 -7.20 -7.21
CA ILE A 43 -7.55 -6.04 -6.50
C ILE A 43 -6.99 -6.03 -5.09
N TRP A 44 -6.34 -4.92 -4.71
CA TRP A 44 -5.74 -4.74 -3.40
C TRP A 44 -6.11 -3.40 -2.79
N THR A 45 -6.14 -3.35 -1.46
CA THR A 45 -6.28 -2.10 -0.72
C THR A 45 -4.96 -1.77 -0.04
N PHE A 46 -4.43 -0.58 -0.29
CA PHE A 46 -3.17 -0.08 0.26
C PHE A 46 -3.39 1.16 1.10
N SER A 47 -2.63 1.32 2.18
CA SER A 47 -2.56 2.57 2.94
C SER A 47 -1.79 3.64 2.17
N ASN A 48 -2.07 4.92 2.43
CA ASN A 48 -1.49 6.05 1.70
C ASN A 48 0.04 6.04 1.74
N ARG A 49 0.63 5.60 2.87
CA ARG A 49 2.08 5.45 3.03
C ARG A 49 2.72 4.43 2.06
N GLU A 50 1.95 3.44 1.59
CA GLU A 50 2.42 2.37 0.72
C GLU A 50 2.39 2.73 -0.77
N VAL A 51 1.62 3.74 -1.17
CA VAL A 51 1.42 4.08 -2.59
C VAL A 51 2.16 5.34 -3.01
N ARG A 52 2.49 5.44 -4.30
CA ARG A 52 3.08 6.63 -4.90
C ARG A 52 2.35 6.95 -6.19
N ALA A 53 2.13 8.23 -6.47
CA ALA A 53 1.53 8.62 -7.72
C ALA A 53 2.42 8.22 -8.92
N ALA A 54 1.82 7.73 -10.00
CA ALA A 54 2.56 7.30 -11.19
C ALA A 54 3.28 8.48 -11.86
N LYS A 55 4.36 8.18 -12.59
CA LYS A 55 5.14 9.17 -13.35
C LYS A 55 4.23 9.97 -14.29
N ASN A 56 4.38 11.29 -14.30
CA ASN A 56 3.65 12.18 -15.19
C ASN A 56 4.55 13.35 -15.58
N ILE A 57 5.04 13.35 -16.82
CA ILE A 57 6.00 14.36 -17.31
C ILE A 57 5.34 15.72 -17.44
N THR A 58 4.11 15.78 -17.96
CA THR A 58 3.34 17.01 -18.16
C THR A 58 3.08 17.74 -16.84
N LEU A 59 2.83 16.99 -15.75
CA LEU A 59 2.64 17.53 -14.41
C LEU A 59 3.95 17.64 -13.61
N GLY A 60 5.11 17.50 -14.25
CA GLY A 60 6.43 17.64 -13.61
C GLY A 60 6.84 16.48 -12.69
N ARG A 61 6.05 15.41 -12.59
CA ARG A 61 6.37 14.21 -11.79
C ARG A 61 7.25 13.25 -12.60
N VAL A 62 8.51 13.61 -12.76
CA VAL A 62 9.46 12.89 -13.64
C VAL A 62 10.09 11.65 -13.01
N SER A 63 10.28 11.63 -11.68
CA SER A 63 10.98 10.57 -10.95
C SER A 63 10.35 10.30 -9.57
N PRO A 64 9.10 9.80 -9.52
CA PRO A 64 8.48 9.43 -8.24
C PRO A 64 9.32 8.35 -7.54
N LYS A 65 9.52 8.48 -6.22
CA LYS A 65 10.16 7.45 -5.40
C LYS A 65 9.38 6.14 -5.54
N LYS A 66 10.07 5.01 -5.49
CA LYS A 66 9.40 3.70 -5.45
C LYS A 66 8.57 3.58 -4.15
N PRO A 67 7.41 2.92 -4.21
CA PRO A 67 6.69 2.56 -3.00
C PRO A 67 7.59 1.68 -2.13
N PRO A 68 7.47 1.76 -0.78
CA PRO A 68 8.17 0.83 0.08
C PRO A 68 7.77 -0.59 -0.32
N MET A 69 8.73 -1.52 -0.37
CA MET A 69 8.37 -2.92 -0.55
C MET A 69 7.46 -3.30 0.62
N SER A 70 6.42 -4.09 0.35
CA SER A 70 5.50 -4.58 1.36
C SER A 70 6.28 -5.52 2.29
N GLU A 71 7.00 -4.95 3.26
CA GLU A 71 7.27 -5.63 4.51
C GLU A 71 5.89 -5.88 5.09
N ALA A 72 5.45 -7.13 5.07
CA ALA A 72 4.33 -7.54 5.90
C ALA A 72 4.53 -6.86 7.25
N VAL A 73 3.58 -6.00 7.65
CA VAL A 73 3.62 -5.32 8.94
C VAL A 73 3.57 -6.43 9.99
N VAL A 74 4.73 -6.98 10.34
CA VAL A 74 4.90 -7.84 11.50
C VAL A 74 4.60 -6.89 12.65
N PRO A 75 3.55 -7.14 13.45
CA PRO A 75 3.31 -6.31 14.62
C PRO A 75 4.57 -6.38 15.49
N THR A 76 5.33 -5.29 15.55
CA THR A 76 6.46 -5.12 16.46
C THR A 76 5.91 -4.89 17.87
N THR A 77 5.31 -5.94 18.42
CA THR A 77 5.21 -6.21 19.86
C THR A 77 5.06 -7.73 20.00
N ARG A 78 6.14 -8.48 19.81
CA ARG A 78 6.22 -9.78 20.49
C ARG A 78 6.35 -9.43 21.98
N PRO A 79 5.42 -9.84 22.87
CA PRO A 79 5.56 -9.55 24.29
C PRO A 79 6.89 -10.11 24.80
N PRO A 80 7.64 -9.38 25.63
CA PRO A 80 8.86 -9.88 26.23
C PRO A 80 8.50 -11.06 27.13
N GLY A 81 9.07 -12.24 26.87
CA GLY A 81 9.03 -13.35 27.83
C GLY A 81 8.49 -14.70 27.38
N ILE A 82 8.60 -15.08 26.10
CA ILE A 82 8.42 -16.51 25.72
C ILE A 82 9.81 -17.11 25.46
N PRO A 83 10.37 -17.89 26.41
CA PRO A 83 11.60 -18.63 26.18
C PRO A 83 11.39 -19.66 25.06
N ASN A 84 12.43 -19.85 24.27
CA ASN A 84 12.44 -20.81 23.18
C ASN A 84 12.38 -22.24 23.75
N LEU A 85 11.22 -22.90 23.71
CA LEU A 85 11.08 -24.33 24.01
C LEU A 85 11.66 -25.16 22.85
N LYS A 86 12.99 -25.10 22.70
CA LYS A 86 13.79 -26.10 21.98
C LYS A 86 15.04 -26.40 22.79
N ALA A 87 14.83 -27.01 23.95
CA ALA A 87 15.84 -27.75 24.70
C ALA A 87 15.15 -28.65 25.75
N ALA A 88 14.43 -29.67 25.29
CA ALA A 88 14.20 -30.87 26.09
C ALA A 88 14.48 -32.04 25.16
N ARG A 89 15.53 -32.77 25.55
CA ARG A 89 15.98 -34.02 24.92
C ARG A 89 14.94 -35.11 25.08
#